data_AF-A0A5N1LHA8-F1
#
_entry.id   AF-A0A5N1LHA8-F1
#
_cell.length_a   1.000
_cell.length_b   1.000
_cell.length_c   1.000
_cell.angle_alpha   90.00
_cell.angle_beta   90.00
_cell.angle_gamma   90.00
#
_symmetry.space_group_name_H-M   'P 1'
#
loop_
_entity.id
_entity.type
_entity.pdbx_description
1 polymer ?
#
loop_
_entity_poly.entity_id
_entity_poly.type
_entity_poly.pdbx_seq_one_letter_code
_entity_poly.pdbx_strand_id
1 'polypeptide(L)'
;MILPVSWTMVVIVTAIVLVAGATNGLAGFGFAVVGTMALATVIDPATAVVFMILPILAVNVSLVRDLSRRELRTCSQRFGPLIAAALVGTVVGMAVLDRLPEAPLRIGLGLLTLGFVATAQQRVPLPGWVSVGNSDLGKTPLAMVGIGGVSGALFGGTNVGVQLVAYLRSFDLSHSVFVGVVALVFLGLSVTRVAFAGVFGLYPNAVVAGTSVLAAVPAVAGVAVGKRLRTAVSDRVRRAAVLALLSIIGFRLVASGLGVV
;
A
#
# COMPACT_ATOMS: atom_id res chain seq x y z
N MET A 1 27.31 6.34 4.67
CA MET A 1 27.68 6.95 3.36
C MET A 1 26.62 7.98 3.01
N ILE A 2 27.05 9.21 2.74
CA ILE A 2 26.18 10.36 2.45
C ILE A 2 25.60 10.12 1.05
N LEU A 3 24.28 10.01 0.90
CA LEU A 3 23.62 10.03 -0.41
C LEU A 3 23.95 11.38 -1.08
N PRO A 4 24.75 11.43 -2.16
CA PRO A 4 24.68 12.60 -3.01
C PRO A 4 23.32 12.49 -3.69
N VAL A 5 22.39 13.36 -3.31
CA VAL A 5 21.09 13.48 -3.99
C VAL A 5 21.42 13.98 -5.40
N SER A 6 21.70 13.05 -6.31
CA SER A 6 21.94 13.38 -7.70
C SER A 6 20.61 13.85 -8.30
N TRP A 7 20.66 14.86 -9.17
CA TRP A 7 19.47 15.33 -9.89
C TRP A 7 18.74 14.19 -10.59
N THR A 8 19.49 13.20 -11.09
CA THR A 8 18.98 11.96 -11.67
C THR A 8 18.07 11.21 -10.69
N MET A 9 18.48 11.06 -9.43
CA MET A 9 17.69 10.35 -8.43
C MET A 9 16.40 11.10 -8.09
N VAL A 10 16.45 12.42 -7.98
CA VAL A 10 15.25 13.25 -7.75
C VAL A 10 14.25 13.09 -8.88
N VAL A 11 14.72 13.10 -10.14
CA VAL A 11 13.87 12.88 -11.32
C VAL A 11 13.25 11.49 -11.30
N ILE A 12 14.03 10.44 -11.02
CA ILE A 12 13.54 9.06 -10.95
C ILE A 12 12.48 8.90 -9.86
N VAL A 13 12.75 9.38 -8.64
CA VAL A 13 11.80 9.29 -7.52
C VAL A 13 10.51 10.07 -7.83
N THR A 14 10.63 11.27 -8.38
CA THR A 14 9.48 12.10 -8.77
C THR A 14 8.64 11.40 -9.84
N ALA A 15 9.28 10.82 -10.85
CA ALA A 15 8.60 10.07 -11.90
C ALA A 15 7.88 8.82 -11.34
N ILE A 16 8.54 8.04 -10.48
CA ILE A 16 7.93 6.88 -9.81
C ILE A 16 6.70 7.30 -9.02
N VAL A 17 6.80 8.35 -8.21
CA VAL A 17 5.71 8.84 -7.36
C VAL A 17 4.56 9.40 -8.20
N LEU A 18 4.85 10.13 -9.29
CA LEU A 18 3.84 10.60 -10.24
C LEU A 18 3.10 9.44 -10.91
N VAL A 19 3.83 8.43 -11.41
CA VAL A 19 3.25 7.25 -12.08
C VAL A 19 2.42 6.42 -11.09
N ALA A 20 2.91 6.24 -9.87
CA ALA A 20 2.15 5.60 -8.81
C ALA A 20 0.87 6.39 -8.49
N GLY A 21 0.96 7.71 -8.39
CA GLY A 21 -0.17 8.61 -8.17
C GLY A 21 -1.20 8.50 -9.29
N ALA A 22 -0.75 8.58 -10.54
CA ALA A 22 -1.58 8.45 -11.73
C ALA A 22 -2.28 7.09 -11.79
N THR A 23 -1.55 6.01 -11.47
CA THR A 23 -2.10 4.66 -11.36
C THR A 23 -3.24 4.61 -10.34
N ASN A 24 -3.07 5.27 -9.19
CA ASN A 24 -4.08 5.34 -8.16
C ASN A 24 -5.27 6.23 -8.54
N GLY A 25 -5.05 7.36 -9.20
CA GLY A 25 -6.13 8.20 -9.72
C GLY A 25 -6.96 7.48 -10.79
N LEU A 26 -6.29 6.67 -11.61
CA LEU A 26 -6.91 5.83 -12.63
C LEU A 26 -7.72 4.69 -12.01
N ALA A 27 -7.09 3.88 -11.15
CA ALA A 27 -7.63 2.59 -10.67
C ALA A 27 -8.35 2.68 -9.33
N GLY A 28 -8.17 3.78 -8.57
CA GLY A 28 -8.68 3.97 -7.22
C GLY A 28 -7.88 3.25 -6.13
N PHE A 29 -6.84 2.50 -6.50
CA PHE A 29 -5.95 1.78 -5.59
C PHE A 29 -4.56 1.60 -6.23
N GLY A 30 -3.60 1.13 -5.44
CA GLY A 30 -2.30 0.69 -5.96
C GLY A 30 -1.18 1.73 -5.85
N PHE A 31 -1.46 2.96 -5.38
CA PHE A 31 -0.40 3.96 -5.11
C PHE A 31 0.71 3.37 -4.25
N ALA A 32 0.32 2.82 -3.09
CA ALA A 32 1.24 2.29 -2.10
C ALA A 32 2.07 1.12 -2.66
N VAL A 33 1.43 0.22 -3.42
CA VAL A 33 2.11 -0.93 -4.04
C VAL A 33 3.04 -0.47 -5.16
N VAL A 34 2.53 0.23 -6.18
CA VAL A 34 3.32 0.66 -7.33
C VAL A 34 4.49 1.54 -6.90
N GLY A 35 4.23 2.53 -6.04
CA GLY A 35 5.27 3.46 -5.59
C GLY A 35 6.34 2.78 -4.76
N THR A 36 5.97 1.98 -3.76
CA THR A 36 6.94 1.29 -2.90
C THR A 36 7.76 0.27 -3.69
N MET A 37 7.11 -0.52 -4.54
CA MET A 37 7.78 -1.59 -5.27
C MET A 37 8.71 -1.03 -6.34
N ALA A 38 8.28 0.00 -7.08
CA ALA A 38 9.16 0.67 -8.04
C ALA A 38 10.35 1.34 -7.34
N LEU A 39 10.12 2.01 -6.22
CA LEU A 39 11.18 2.67 -5.46
C LEU A 39 12.18 1.64 -4.89
N ALA A 40 11.71 0.49 -4.42
CA ALA A 40 12.58 -0.61 -3.94
C ALA A 40 13.46 -1.24 -5.04
N THR A 41 13.25 -0.91 -6.32
CA THR A 41 14.16 -1.32 -7.42
C THR A 41 15.34 -0.38 -7.62
N VAL A 42 15.34 0.79 -6.98
CA VAL A 42 16.38 1.82 -7.13
C VAL A 42 17.02 2.24 -5.80
N ILE A 43 16.37 1.94 -4.67
CA ILE A 43 16.93 2.12 -3.32
C ILE A 43 16.66 0.91 -2.45
N ASP A 44 17.24 0.92 -1.25
CA ASP A 44 17.04 -0.12 -0.25
C ASP A 44 15.55 -0.30 0.08
N PRO A 45 15.05 -1.53 0.19
CA PRO A 45 13.61 -1.77 0.31
C PRO A 45 13.01 -1.20 1.58
N ALA A 46 13.72 -1.27 2.70
CA ALA A 46 13.29 -0.67 3.96
C ALA A 46 13.14 0.85 3.80
N THR A 47 14.14 1.50 3.19
CA THR A 47 14.09 2.94 2.87
C THR A 47 12.92 3.26 1.93
N ALA A 48 12.64 2.44 0.92
CA ALA A 48 11.49 2.63 0.02
C ALA A 48 10.15 2.53 0.77
N VAL A 49 10.02 1.55 1.67
CA VAL A 49 8.81 1.37 2.49
C VAL A 49 8.59 2.58 3.40
N VAL A 50 9.65 3.08 4.05
CA VAL A 50 9.58 4.23 4.95
C VAL A 50 9.36 5.54 4.20
N PHE A 51 10.05 5.74 3.08
CA PHE A 51 9.93 6.93 2.25
C PHE A 51 8.50 7.14 1.75
N MET A 52 7.79 6.07 1.43
CA MET A 52 6.42 6.16 0.93
C MET A 52 5.36 6.47 1.99
N ILE A 53 5.70 6.47 3.29
CA ILE A 53 4.73 6.70 4.39
C ILE A 53 3.99 8.04 4.23
N LEU A 54 4.73 9.15 4.06
CA LEU A 54 4.12 10.49 3.96
C LEU A 54 3.38 10.71 2.63
N PRO A 55 3.94 10.31 1.46
CA PRO A 55 3.18 10.33 0.21
C PRO A 55 1.87 9.54 0.29
N ILE A 56 1.88 8.35 0.91
CA ILE A 56 0.68 7.51 1.05
C ILE A 56 -0.34 8.21 1.95
N LEU A 57 0.09 8.79 3.07
CA LEU A 57 -0.80 9.58 3.93
C LEU A 57 -1.45 10.72 3.14
N ALA A 58 -0.66 11.50 2.38
CA ALA A 58 -1.16 12.63 1.62
C ALA A 58 -2.21 12.20 0.57
N VAL A 59 -1.94 11.11 -0.16
CA VAL A 59 -2.91 10.52 -1.10
C VAL A 59 -4.16 10.05 -0.37
N ASN A 60 -4.03 9.33 0.74
CA ASN A 60 -5.17 8.83 1.51
C ASN A 60 -6.03 9.97 2.08
N VAL A 61 -5.42 11.04 2.61
CA VAL A 61 -6.11 12.24 3.07
C VAL A 61 -6.86 12.93 1.92
N SER A 62 -6.26 13.00 0.73
CA SER A 62 -6.93 13.57 -0.45
C SER A 62 -8.17 12.79 -0.88
N LEU A 63 -8.23 11.48 -0.57
CA LEU A 63 -9.36 10.61 -0.88
C LEU A 63 -10.44 10.63 0.21
N VAL A 64 -10.07 10.89 1.46
CA VAL A 64 -10.98 10.89 2.61
C VAL A 64 -11.86 12.14 2.69
N ARG A 65 -11.46 13.24 2.02
CA ARG A 65 -12.23 14.50 2.01
C ARG A 65 -13.66 14.38 1.45
N ASP A 66 -14.00 13.28 0.80
CA ASP A 66 -15.32 13.02 0.21
C ASP A 66 -16.27 12.20 1.13
N LEU A 67 -15.90 11.92 2.38
CA LEU A 67 -16.68 11.01 3.26
C LEU A 67 -17.65 11.71 4.21
N SER A 68 -18.86 11.16 4.34
CA SER A 68 -19.90 11.63 5.26
C SER A 68 -19.66 11.13 6.70
N ARG A 69 -19.82 12.00 7.71
CA ARG A 69 -19.55 11.67 9.14
C ARG A 69 -20.47 10.59 9.73
N ARG A 70 -21.65 10.37 9.13
CA ARG A 70 -22.69 9.49 9.67
C ARG A 70 -22.44 8.02 9.33
N GLU A 71 -21.88 7.74 8.15
CA GLU A 71 -21.49 6.39 7.72
C GLU A 71 -20.24 5.90 8.48
N LEU A 72 -19.32 6.80 8.83
CA LEU A 72 -18.08 6.50 9.57
C LEU A 72 -18.34 5.89 10.97
N ARG A 73 -19.35 6.39 11.70
CA ARG A 73 -19.62 5.97 13.09
C ARG A 73 -20.17 4.53 13.16
N THR A 74 -21.13 4.20 12.31
CA THR A 74 -21.75 2.86 12.27
C THR A 74 -20.75 1.81 11.82
N CYS A 75 -19.83 2.17 10.91
CA CYS A 75 -18.82 1.26 10.37
C CYS A 75 -17.69 0.98 11.36
N SER A 76 -17.22 2.00 12.09
CA SER A 76 -16.16 1.83 13.08
C SER A 76 -16.57 0.88 14.22
N GLN A 77 -17.86 0.83 14.57
CA GLN A 77 -18.38 -0.10 15.58
C GLN A 77 -18.38 -1.55 15.08
N ARG A 78 -18.72 -1.79 13.81
CA ARG A 78 -18.78 -3.14 13.23
C ARG A 78 -17.40 -3.73 12.93
N PHE A 79 -16.48 -2.92 12.43
CA PHE A 79 -15.12 -3.36 12.03
C PHE A 79 -14.04 -2.97 13.06
N GLY A 80 -14.45 -2.55 14.26
CA GLY A 80 -13.54 -2.16 15.35
C GLY A 80 -12.46 -3.21 15.65
N PRO A 81 -12.79 -4.51 15.80
CA PRO A 81 -11.80 -5.55 16.05
C PRO A 81 -10.77 -5.69 14.91
N LEU A 82 -11.22 -5.62 13.66
CA LEU A 82 -10.36 -5.66 12.48
C LEU A 82 -9.39 -4.47 12.45
N ILE A 83 -9.92 -3.27 12.66
CA ILE A 83 -9.14 -2.02 12.65
C ILE A 83 -8.11 -2.05 13.78
N ALA A 84 -8.53 -2.34 15.01
CA ALA A 84 -7.63 -2.37 16.16
C ALA A 84 -6.48 -3.37 15.95
N ALA A 85 -6.81 -4.60 15.50
CA ALA A 85 -5.80 -5.60 15.20
C ALA A 85 -4.88 -5.18 14.05
N ALA A 86 -5.41 -4.53 13.01
CA ALA A 86 -4.60 -4.02 11.90
C ALA A 86 -3.66 -2.89 12.32
N LEU A 87 -4.06 -2.01 13.24
CA LEU A 87 -3.19 -0.97 13.79
C LEU A 87 -2.05 -1.61 14.60
N VAL A 88 -2.36 -2.56 15.49
CA VAL A 88 -1.34 -3.29 16.26
C VAL A 88 -0.41 -4.05 15.32
N GLY A 89 -0.96 -4.80 14.36
CA GLY A 89 -0.20 -5.49 13.33
C GLY A 89 0.72 -4.54 12.58
N THR A 90 0.24 -3.36 12.19
CA THR A 90 1.05 -2.35 11.49
C THR A 90 2.27 -1.94 12.29
N VAL A 91 2.11 -1.68 13.59
CA VAL A 91 3.23 -1.34 14.48
C VAL A 91 4.22 -2.51 14.56
N VAL A 92 3.73 -3.75 14.71
CA VAL A 92 4.57 -4.96 14.72
C VAL A 92 5.34 -5.12 13.40
N GLY A 93 4.66 -4.97 12.27
CA GLY A 93 5.27 -5.06 10.94
C GLY A 93 6.36 -4.01 10.70
N MET A 94 6.14 -2.79 11.19
CA MET A 94 7.16 -1.73 11.18
C MET A 94 8.35 -2.04 12.09
N ALA A 95 8.10 -2.57 13.29
CA ALA A 95 9.17 -2.90 14.23
C ALA A 95 10.11 -3.99 13.73
N VAL A 96 9.63 -4.88 12.85
CA VAL A 96 10.44 -5.96 12.27
C VAL A 96 11.20 -5.48 11.02
N LEU A 97 10.82 -4.35 10.41
CA LEU A 97 11.36 -3.90 9.12
C LEU A 97 12.88 -3.76 9.12
N ASP A 98 13.46 -3.13 10.14
CA ASP A 98 14.91 -2.91 10.26
C ASP A 98 15.72 -4.17 10.61
N ARG A 99 15.03 -5.27 10.97
CA ARG A 99 15.66 -6.55 11.31
C ARG A 99 15.71 -7.52 10.13
N LEU A 100 15.03 -7.20 9.02
CA LEU A 100 14.96 -8.07 7.86
C LEU A 100 16.14 -7.80 6.91
N PRO A 101 16.92 -8.81 6.50
CA PRO A 101 17.95 -8.62 5.51
C PRO A 101 17.37 -8.16 4.17
N GLU A 102 18.10 -7.32 3.44
CA GLU A 102 17.60 -6.66 2.23
C GLU A 102 17.16 -7.64 1.14
N ALA A 103 17.95 -8.69 0.87
CA ALA A 103 17.67 -9.63 -0.21
C ALA A 103 16.36 -10.41 0.02
N PRO A 104 16.12 -11.06 1.18
CA PRO A 104 14.82 -11.63 1.54
C PRO A 104 13.67 -10.64 1.44
N LEU A 105 13.87 -9.39 1.86
CA LEU A 105 12.84 -8.35 1.78
C LEU A 105 12.52 -7.98 0.32
N ARG A 106 13.52 -7.82 -0.56
CA ARG A 106 13.35 -7.62 -2.01
C ARG A 106 12.56 -8.76 -2.63
N ILE A 107 12.96 -10.01 -2.36
CA ILE A 107 12.28 -11.20 -2.86
C ILE A 107 10.82 -11.24 -2.38
N GLY A 108 10.59 -11.02 -1.08
CA GLY A 108 9.25 -11.02 -0.49
C GLY A 108 8.33 -9.96 -1.11
N LEU A 109 8.84 -8.74 -1.29
CA LEU A 109 8.13 -7.65 -1.97
C LEU A 109 7.81 -8.01 -3.44
N GLY A 110 8.76 -8.60 -4.15
CA GLY A 110 8.58 -9.08 -5.52
C GLY A 110 7.52 -10.18 -5.61
N LEU A 111 7.59 -11.19 -4.75
CA LEU A 111 6.61 -12.29 -4.69
C LEU A 111 5.22 -11.80 -4.30
N LEU A 112 5.09 -10.89 -3.34
CA LEU A 112 3.81 -10.26 -2.99
C LEU A 112 3.22 -9.51 -4.18
N THR A 113 4.05 -8.80 -4.93
CA THR A 113 3.63 -8.08 -6.14
C THR A 113 3.16 -9.04 -7.23
N LEU A 114 3.92 -10.09 -7.52
CA LEU A 114 3.56 -11.09 -8.52
C LEU A 114 2.32 -11.90 -8.11
N GLY A 115 2.19 -12.25 -6.83
CA GLY A 115 0.99 -12.88 -6.27
C GLY A 115 -0.24 -12.00 -6.39
N PHE A 116 -0.09 -10.69 -6.18
CA PHE A 116 -1.16 -9.72 -6.45
C PHE A 116 -1.54 -9.70 -7.93
N VAL A 117 -0.57 -9.68 -8.85
CA VAL A 117 -0.87 -9.75 -10.29
C VAL A 117 -1.60 -11.04 -10.65
N ALA A 118 -1.15 -12.19 -10.15
CA ALA A 118 -1.74 -13.49 -10.45
C ALA A 118 -3.20 -13.59 -9.98
N THR A 119 -3.48 -13.11 -8.78
CA THR A 119 -4.85 -13.06 -8.23
C THR A 119 -5.71 -12.02 -8.94
N ALA A 120 -5.16 -10.85 -9.26
CA ALA A 120 -5.87 -9.79 -9.98
C ALA A 120 -6.16 -10.14 -11.45
N GLN A 121 -5.43 -11.08 -12.05
CA GLN A 121 -5.73 -11.64 -13.38
C GLN A 121 -6.79 -12.75 -13.35
N GLN A 122 -7.30 -13.11 -12.15
CA GLN A 122 -8.14 -14.31 -11.94
C GLN A 122 -7.50 -15.63 -12.39
N ARG A 123 -6.17 -15.64 -12.59
CA ARG A 123 -5.42 -16.85 -12.96
C ARG A 123 -5.20 -17.78 -11.76
N VAL A 124 -5.16 -17.21 -10.56
CA VAL A 124 -5.03 -17.94 -9.31
C VAL A 124 -6.12 -17.47 -8.36
N PRO A 125 -6.90 -18.38 -7.74
CA PRO A 125 -7.86 -18.00 -6.72
C PRO A 125 -7.15 -17.31 -5.55
N LEU A 126 -7.85 -16.39 -4.88
CA LEU A 126 -7.32 -15.78 -3.66
C LEU A 126 -6.99 -16.89 -2.65
N PRO A 127 -5.84 -16.81 -1.95
CA PRO A 127 -5.43 -17.87 -1.05
C PRO A 127 -6.47 -18.08 0.07
N GLY A 128 -6.65 -19.33 0.49
CA GLY A 128 -7.81 -19.78 1.27
C GLY A 128 -8.14 -18.96 2.51
N TRP A 129 -7.13 -18.43 3.22
CA TRP A 129 -7.29 -17.53 4.38
C TRP A 129 -7.98 -16.19 4.07
N VAL A 130 -7.86 -15.68 2.83
CA VAL A 130 -8.64 -14.52 2.35
C VAL A 130 -10.07 -14.95 1.98
N SER A 131 -10.23 -16.19 1.49
CA SER A 131 -11.54 -16.81 1.21
C SER A 131 -12.30 -17.20 2.48
N VAL A 132 -11.63 -17.35 3.63
CA VAL A 132 -12.27 -17.59 4.94
C VAL A 132 -13.31 -16.51 5.23
N GLY A 133 -13.09 -15.26 4.79
CA GLY A 133 -14.07 -14.17 4.92
C GLY A 133 -15.42 -14.40 4.23
N ASN A 134 -15.53 -15.37 3.31
CA ASN A 134 -16.79 -15.80 2.71
C ASN A 134 -17.58 -16.79 3.57
N SER A 135 -16.96 -17.39 4.60
CA SER A 135 -17.64 -18.29 5.55
C SER A 135 -18.19 -17.52 6.75
N ASP A 136 -19.25 -18.05 7.39
CA ASP A 136 -19.81 -17.46 8.62
C ASP A 136 -18.76 -17.37 9.74
N LEU A 137 -17.81 -18.34 9.78
CA LEU A 137 -16.69 -18.34 10.71
C LEU A 137 -15.70 -17.18 10.45
N GLY A 138 -15.48 -16.81 9.19
CA GLY A 138 -14.59 -15.71 8.82
C GLY A 138 -15.14 -14.32 9.08
N LYS A 139 -16.43 -14.21 9.39
CA LYS A 139 -17.09 -12.95 9.78
C LYS A 139 -17.15 -12.75 11.30
N THR A 140 -16.58 -13.67 12.07
CA THR A 140 -16.49 -13.55 13.54
C THR A 140 -15.47 -12.50 13.98
N PRO A 141 -15.62 -11.89 15.17
CA PRO A 141 -14.64 -10.93 15.69
C PRO A 141 -13.22 -11.51 15.84
N LEU A 142 -13.11 -12.81 16.16
CA LEU A 142 -11.82 -13.52 16.25
C LEU A 142 -11.13 -13.62 14.88
N ALA A 143 -11.88 -13.97 13.83
CA ALA A 143 -11.35 -13.98 12.48
C ALA A 143 -10.94 -12.57 12.02
N MET A 144 -11.74 -11.55 12.35
CA MET A 144 -11.38 -10.14 12.10
C MET A 144 -10.07 -9.74 12.79
N VAL A 145 -9.84 -10.17 14.03
CA VAL A 145 -8.59 -9.90 14.75
C VAL A 145 -7.41 -10.60 14.06
N GLY A 146 -7.54 -11.88 13.71
CA GLY A 146 -6.47 -12.62 13.03
C GLY A 146 -6.11 -12.02 11.68
N ILE A 147 -7.13 -11.77 10.85
CA ILE A 147 -6.96 -11.22 9.50
C ILE A 147 -6.46 -9.76 9.58
N GLY A 148 -7.00 -8.97 10.51
CA GLY A 148 -6.55 -7.61 10.78
C GLY A 148 -5.09 -7.58 11.20
N GLY A 149 -4.71 -8.39 12.18
CA GLY A 149 -3.33 -8.48 12.68
C GLY A 149 -2.33 -8.85 11.58
N VAL A 150 -2.58 -9.93 10.84
CA VAL A 150 -1.70 -10.36 9.74
C VAL A 150 -1.64 -9.33 8.63
N SER A 151 -2.80 -8.81 8.20
CA SER A 151 -2.82 -7.81 7.12
C SER A 151 -2.21 -6.49 7.55
N GLY A 152 -2.36 -6.10 8.82
CA GLY A 152 -1.69 -4.96 9.44
C GLY A 152 -0.18 -5.15 9.44
N ALA A 153 0.33 -6.31 9.87
CA ALA A 153 1.77 -6.60 9.87
C ALA A 153 2.36 -6.56 8.46
N LEU A 154 1.68 -7.18 7.49
CA LEU A 154 2.07 -7.09 6.09
C LEU A 154 2.04 -5.64 5.60
N PHE A 155 0.97 -4.90 5.91
CA PHE A 155 0.88 -3.49 5.53
C PHE A 155 2.03 -2.68 6.12
N GLY A 156 2.27 -2.77 7.44
CA GLY A 156 3.35 -2.08 8.14
C GLY A 156 4.73 -2.34 7.52
N GLY A 157 5.04 -3.60 7.23
CA GLY A 157 6.32 -3.97 6.65
C GLY A 157 6.48 -3.71 5.14
N THR A 158 5.38 -3.59 4.37
CA THR A 158 5.47 -3.62 2.90
C THR A 158 4.69 -2.52 2.16
N ASN A 159 3.88 -1.73 2.86
CA ASN A 159 2.87 -0.81 2.31
C ASN A 159 1.74 -1.50 1.50
N VAL A 160 1.69 -2.83 1.45
CA VAL A 160 0.68 -3.58 0.70
C VAL A 160 -0.52 -3.86 1.60
N GLY A 161 -1.69 -3.30 1.28
CA GLY A 161 -2.93 -3.51 2.04
C GLY A 161 -4.05 -4.22 1.26
N VAL A 162 -3.71 -4.87 0.14
CA VAL A 162 -4.67 -5.53 -0.74
C VAL A 162 -5.49 -6.63 -0.03
N GLN A 163 -4.92 -7.23 1.03
CA GLN A 163 -5.54 -8.24 1.86
C GLN A 163 -6.72 -7.66 2.66
N LEU A 164 -6.56 -6.46 3.24
CA LEU A 164 -7.64 -5.75 3.93
C LEU A 164 -8.76 -5.39 2.96
N VAL A 165 -8.42 -4.92 1.76
CA VAL A 165 -9.40 -4.61 0.71
C VAL A 165 -10.17 -5.87 0.30
N ALA A 166 -9.47 -6.99 0.07
CA ALA A 166 -10.07 -8.25 -0.32
C ALA A 166 -10.99 -8.80 0.78
N TYR A 167 -10.55 -8.76 2.04
CA TYR A 167 -11.37 -9.18 3.17
C TYR A 167 -12.61 -8.30 3.34
N LEU A 168 -12.48 -6.97 3.25
CA LEU A 168 -13.65 -6.08 3.34
C LEU A 168 -14.64 -6.28 2.18
N ARG A 169 -14.17 -6.71 1.01
CA ARG A 169 -15.06 -7.06 -0.12
C ARG A 169 -15.90 -8.30 0.13
N SER A 170 -15.51 -9.19 1.04
CA SER A 170 -16.31 -10.40 1.35
C SER A 170 -17.56 -10.10 2.20
N PHE A 171 -17.73 -8.86 2.66
CA PHE A 171 -18.84 -8.48 3.55
C PHE A 171 -20.10 -7.96 2.83
N ASP A 172 -20.23 -8.14 1.50
CA ASP A 172 -21.39 -7.70 0.68
C ASP A 172 -21.88 -6.29 1.06
N LEU A 173 -20.93 -5.37 1.26
CA LEU A 173 -21.20 -3.99 1.66
C LEU A 173 -21.70 -3.19 0.45
N SER A 174 -22.57 -2.20 0.70
CA SER A 174 -22.87 -1.20 -0.32
C SER A 174 -21.60 -0.46 -0.73
N HIS A 175 -21.56 0.04 -1.97
CA HIS A 175 -20.37 0.66 -2.54
C HIS A 175 -19.85 1.84 -1.68
N SER A 176 -20.74 2.71 -1.19
CA SER A 176 -20.38 3.84 -0.33
C SER A 176 -19.75 3.39 0.99
N VAL A 177 -20.35 2.39 1.63
CA VAL A 177 -19.88 1.83 2.91
C VAL A 177 -18.52 1.16 2.73
N PHE A 178 -18.35 0.34 1.69
CA PHE A 178 -17.08 -0.30 1.39
C PHE A 178 -15.95 0.73 1.21
N VAL A 179 -16.18 1.75 0.38
CA VAL A 179 -15.19 2.82 0.14
C VAL A 179 -14.86 3.55 1.43
N GLY A 180 -15.86 3.87 2.25
CA GLY A 180 -15.66 4.55 3.54
C GLY A 180 -14.85 3.73 4.54
N VAL A 181 -15.12 2.43 4.68
CA VAL A 181 -14.38 1.55 5.59
C VAL A 181 -12.93 1.41 5.16
N VAL A 182 -12.70 1.17 3.86
CA VAL A 182 -11.35 1.08 3.30
C VAL A 182 -10.59 2.39 3.57
N ALA A 183 -11.18 3.53 3.24
CA ALA A 183 -10.54 4.82 3.44
C ALA A 183 -10.20 5.09 4.92
N LEU A 184 -11.11 4.78 5.85
CA LEU A 184 -10.87 4.93 7.29
C LEU A 184 -9.74 4.02 7.79
N VAL A 185 -9.76 2.74 7.40
CA VAL A 185 -8.72 1.77 7.75
C VAL A 185 -7.37 2.29 7.26
N PHE A 186 -7.23 2.55 5.95
CA PHE A 186 -5.96 2.98 5.38
C PHE A 186 -5.48 4.32 5.92
N LEU A 187 -6.38 5.26 6.22
CA LEU A 187 -6.00 6.50 6.89
C LEU A 187 -5.46 6.22 8.30
N GLY A 188 -6.16 5.40 9.10
CA GLY A 188 -5.72 5.02 10.44
C GLY A 188 -4.35 4.32 10.43
N LEU A 189 -4.15 3.39 9.50
CA LEU A 189 -2.86 2.73 9.33
C LEU A 189 -1.78 3.72 8.89
N SER A 190 -2.06 4.61 7.93
CA SER A 190 -1.12 5.66 7.50
C SER A 190 -0.71 6.59 8.63
N VAL A 191 -1.67 7.07 9.43
CA VAL A 191 -1.40 7.94 10.59
C VAL A 191 -0.56 7.20 11.63
N THR A 192 -0.90 5.94 11.91
CA THR A 192 -0.12 5.09 12.83
C THR A 192 1.32 4.94 12.34
N ARG A 193 1.52 4.73 11.04
CA ARG A 193 2.86 4.64 10.46
C ARG A 193 3.65 5.93 10.62
N VAL A 194 3.03 7.08 10.42
CA VAL A 194 3.71 8.37 10.60
C VAL A 194 4.16 8.53 12.06
N ALA A 195 3.26 8.24 13.00
CA ALA A 195 3.54 8.35 14.43
C ALA A 195 4.69 7.41 14.86
N PHE A 196 4.63 6.14 14.46
CA PHE A 196 5.61 5.15 14.89
C PHE A 196 6.91 5.15 14.08
N ALA A 197 6.92 5.72 12.86
CA ALA A 197 8.16 5.86 12.09
C ALA A 197 9.17 6.79 12.79
N GLY A 198 8.66 7.84 13.46
CA GLY A 198 9.49 8.69 14.32
C GLY A 198 9.98 7.97 15.57
N VAL A 199 9.10 7.21 16.23
CA VAL A 199 9.42 6.47 17.47
C VAL A 199 10.48 5.38 17.24
N PHE A 200 10.38 4.64 16.13
CA PHE A 200 11.32 3.59 15.79
C PHE A 200 12.58 4.10 15.09
N GLY A 201 12.67 5.40 14.78
CA GLY A 201 13.83 5.96 14.07
C GLY A 201 13.99 5.41 12.66
N LEU A 202 12.89 5.01 12.00
CA LEU A 202 12.93 4.35 10.69
C LEU A 202 13.46 5.25 9.57
N TYR A 203 13.41 6.58 9.76
CA TYR A 203 13.99 7.53 8.82
C TYR A 203 15.51 7.56 8.99
N PRO A 204 16.30 7.12 7.99
CA PRO A 204 17.75 7.03 8.15
C PRO A 204 18.42 8.39 8.39
N ASN A 205 17.81 9.48 7.92
CA ASN A 205 18.26 10.85 8.14
C ASN A 205 17.14 11.86 7.84
N ALA A 206 17.35 13.11 8.25
CA ALA A 206 16.41 14.22 8.02
C ALA A 206 16.18 14.53 6.53
N VAL A 207 17.14 14.22 5.65
CA VAL A 207 16.99 14.43 4.20
C VAL A 207 15.96 13.46 3.62
N VAL A 208 15.97 12.19 4.02
CA VAL A 208 14.96 11.20 3.60
C VAL A 208 13.57 11.60 4.11
N ALA A 209 13.47 12.10 5.35
CA ALA A 209 12.20 12.61 5.88
C ALA A 209 11.71 13.84 5.10
N GLY A 210 12.58 14.84 4.86
CA GLY A 210 12.23 16.04 4.10
C GLY A 210 11.86 15.75 2.65
N THR A 211 12.59 14.86 1.97
CA THR A 211 12.27 14.46 0.59
C THR A 211 11.00 13.62 0.50
N SER A 212 10.68 12.81 1.53
CA SER A 212 9.40 12.11 1.64
C SER A 212 8.22 13.09 1.76
N VAL A 213 8.37 14.17 2.55
CA VAL A 213 7.39 15.27 2.60
C VAL A 213 7.23 15.92 1.23
N LEU A 214 8.34 16.28 0.58
CA LEU A 214 8.31 16.92 -0.75
C LEU A 214 7.65 16.03 -1.81
N ALA A 215 7.88 14.71 -1.73
CA ALA A 215 7.27 13.73 -2.62
C ALA A 215 5.73 13.61 -2.48
N ALA A 216 5.14 14.14 -1.40
CA ALA A 216 3.68 14.22 -1.28
C ALA A 216 3.05 15.10 -2.38
N VAL A 217 3.75 16.14 -2.84
CA VAL A 217 3.28 17.04 -3.90
C VAL A 217 3.10 16.31 -5.24
N PRO A 218 4.14 15.67 -5.81
CA PRO A 218 3.98 14.87 -7.03
C PRO A 218 3.03 13.69 -6.82
N ALA A 219 2.91 13.13 -5.62
CA ALA A 219 1.96 12.04 -5.35
C ALA A 219 0.50 12.50 -5.59
N VAL A 220 0.10 13.62 -4.97
CA VAL A 220 -1.24 14.18 -5.11
C VAL A 220 -1.47 14.70 -6.53
N ALA A 221 -0.47 15.34 -7.14
CA ALA A 221 -0.54 15.77 -8.54
C ALA A 221 -0.76 14.58 -9.49
N GLY A 222 -0.02 13.48 -9.31
CA GLY A 222 -0.20 12.24 -10.05
C GLY A 222 -1.62 11.70 -9.91
N VAL A 223 -2.18 11.67 -8.70
CA VAL A 223 -3.58 11.25 -8.47
C VAL A 223 -4.56 12.14 -9.25
N ALA A 224 -4.36 13.46 -9.26
CA ALA A 224 -5.22 14.37 -10.03
C ALA A 224 -5.12 14.10 -11.54
N VAL A 225 -3.92 13.90 -12.07
CA VAL A 225 -3.69 13.51 -13.47
C VAL A 225 -4.39 12.19 -13.80
N GLY A 226 -4.21 11.18 -12.95
CA GLY A 226 -4.86 9.87 -13.13
C GLY A 226 -6.38 9.94 -13.11
N LYS A 227 -6.96 10.76 -12.22
CA LYS A 227 -8.41 11.00 -12.17
C LYS A 227 -8.92 11.65 -13.46
N ARG A 228 -8.18 12.61 -14.02
CA ARG A 228 -8.53 13.24 -15.31
C ARG A 228 -8.42 12.26 -16.47
N LEU A 229 -7.40 11.41 -16.47
CA LEU A 229 -7.18 10.41 -17.51
C LEU A 229 -8.20 9.26 -17.47
N ARG A 230 -8.83 9.02 -16.31
CA ARG A 230 -9.83 7.97 -16.09
C ARG A 230 -11.04 8.07 -17.02
N THR A 231 -11.42 9.27 -17.43
CA THR A 231 -12.55 9.46 -18.37
C THR A 231 -12.15 9.23 -19.83
N ALA A 232 -10.85 9.27 -20.15
CA ALA A 232 -10.33 9.11 -21.51
C ALA A 232 -9.90 7.67 -21.84
N VAL A 233 -9.69 6.82 -20.83
CA VAL A 233 -9.11 5.47 -21.00
C VAL A 233 -10.09 4.40 -20.52
N SER A 234 -10.26 3.34 -21.31
CA SER A 234 -11.15 2.23 -20.95
C SER A 234 -10.63 1.44 -19.74
N ASP A 235 -11.57 0.87 -18.97
CA ASP A 235 -11.26 0.07 -17.78
C ASP A 235 -10.35 -1.13 -18.08
N ARG A 236 -10.50 -1.75 -19.26
CA ARG A 236 -9.64 -2.88 -19.71
C ARG A 236 -8.20 -2.45 -19.89
N VAL A 237 -7.97 -1.35 -20.61
CA VAL A 237 -6.62 -0.84 -20.89
C VAL A 237 -5.94 -0.41 -19.60
N ARG A 238 -6.67 0.30 -18.73
CA ARG A 238 -6.18 0.68 -17.40
C ARG A 238 -5.72 -0.54 -16.61
N ARG A 239 -6.58 -1.55 -16.49
CA ARG A 239 -6.27 -2.76 -15.71
C ARG A 239 -5.06 -3.50 -16.29
N ALA A 240 -4.99 -3.64 -17.62
CA ALA A 240 -3.87 -4.28 -18.29
C ALA A 240 -2.55 -3.53 -18.04
N ALA A 241 -2.54 -2.20 -18.17
CA ALA A 241 -1.35 -1.37 -17.95
C ALA A 241 -0.81 -1.50 -16.51
N VAL A 242 -1.69 -1.42 -15.50
CA VAL A 242 -1.28 -1.56 -14.08
C VAL A 242 -0.72 -2.96 -13.81
N LEU A 243 -1.36 -4.01 -14.33
CA LEU A 243 -0.88 -5.38 -14.14
C LEU A 243 0.43 -5.64 -14.86
N ALA A 244 0.62 -5.08 -16.07
CA ALA A 244 1.88 -5.16 -16.80
C ALA A 244 3.01 -4.47 -16.02
N LEU A 245 2.77 -3.26 -15.53
CA LEU A 245 3.73 -2.50 -14.72
C LEU A 245 4.12 -3.28 -13.45
N LEU A 246 3.14 -3.77 -12.69
CA LEU A 246 3.39 -4.56 -11.48
C LEU A 246 4.11 -5.88 -11.78
N SER A 247 3.83 -6.51 -12.93
CA SER A 247 4.56 -7.72 -13.36
C SER A 247 6.05 -7.41 -13.55
N ILE A 248 6.37 -6.35 -14.31
CA ILE A 248 7.75 -5.94 -14.59
C ILE A 248 8.49 -5.63 -13.28
N ILE A 249 7.87 -4.84 -12.40
CA ILE A 249 8.47 -4.47 -11.10
C ILE A 249 8.67 -5.72 -10.24
N GLY A 250 7.66 -6.60 -10.15
CA GLY A 250 7.71 -7.83 -9.36
C GLY A 250 8.84 -8.75 -9.81
N PHE A 251 8.98 -8.99 -11.12
CA PHE A 251 10.08 -9.78 -11.67
C PHE A 251 11.45 -9.15 -11.38
N ARG A 252 11.59 -7.83 -11.54
CA ARG A 252 12.84 -7.12 -11.26
C ARG A 252 13.25 -7.24 -9.80
N LEU A 253 12.31 -7.11 -8.86
CA LEU A 253 12.58 -7.26 -7.43
C LEU A 253 13.02 -8.67 -7.06
N VAL A 254 12.37 -9.70 -7.62
CA VAL A 254 12.79 -11.10 -7.40
C VAL A 254 14.17 -11.36 -7.99
N ALA A 255 14.41 -10.95 -9.23
CA ALA A 255 15.69 -11.16 -9.90
C ALA A 255 16.85 -10.46 -9.17
N SER A 256 16.65 -9.21 -8.74
CA SER A 256 17.63 -8.46 -7.96
C SER A 256 17.86 -9.06 -6.58
N GLY A 257 16.80 -9.52 -5.91
CA GLY A 257 16.93 -10.19 -4.61
C GLY A 257 17.67 -11.54 -4.68
N LEU A 258 17.60 -12.23 -5.83
CA LEU A 258 18.36 -13.46 -6.11
C LEU A 258 19.79 -13.20 -6.61
N GLY A 259 20.18 -11.95 -6.82
CA GLY A 259 21.51 -11.57 -7.33
C GLY A 259 21.70 -11.82 -8.84
N VAL A 260 20.60 -11.94 -9.60
CA VAL A 260 20.64 -12.16 -11.06
C VAL A 260 20.85 -10.86 -11.84
N VAL A 261 20.44 -9.72 -11.25
CA VAL A 261 20.51 -8.36 -11.84
C VAL A 261 20.91 -7.35 -10.80
#